data_AF-A0A4R8XTL2-F1
#
_entry.id   AF-A0A4R8XTL2-F1
#
_cell.length_a   1.000
_cell.length_b   1.000
_cell.length_c   1.000
_cell.angle_alpha   90.00
_cell.angle_beta   90.00
_cell.angle_gamma   90.00
#
_symmetry.space_group_name_H-M   'P 1'
#
loop_
_entity.id
_entity.type
_entity.pdbx_description
1 polymer ?
#
loop_
_entity_poly.entity_id
_entity_poly.type
_entity_poly.pdbx_seq_one_letter_code
_entity_poly.pdbx_strand_id
1 'polypeptide(L)'
;MTKFLAQVGIGDRIYAIRKQHGIRSAKALAELIPGDNVTESILQNIEAGRKDDLLVSQLLNIAKALRVTPIFLLAPIATPSARLDIANLSSSFDDMTVVQFDDWISGEPDGAYDWNTLAGRAQLHGMRELPERIRERRRLVAKLDAAIDSGGGDYAGDMTKGRLEDADRRIAQLTSYFASAGLDLEGWAD
;
A
#
# COMPACT_ATOMS: atom_id res chain seq x y z
N MET A 1 18.54 -17.93 -3.64
CA MET A 1 17.45 -17.13 -3.04
C MET A 1 16.17 -17.41 -3.83
N THR A 2 15.09 -17.78 -3.17
CA THR A 2 13.80 -18.07 -3.83
C THR A 2 13.19 -16.75 -4.31
N LYS A 3 12.98 -16.59 -5.62
CA LYS A 3 12.36 -15.38 -6.19
C LYS A 3 10.84 -15.46 -5.99
N PHE A 4 10.32 -14.91 -4.89
CA PHE A 4 8.88 -14.95 -4.59
C PHE A 4 8.04 -14.07 -5.53
N LEU A 5 8.61 -12.95 -6.01
CA LEU A 5 7.89 -11.96 -6.82
C LEU A 5 7.36 -12.52 -8.15
N ALA A 6 7.87 -13.67 -8.62
CA ALA A 6 7.47 -14.30 -9.87
C ALA A 6 6.70 -15.62 -9.68
N GLN A 7 6.37 -16.00 -8.43
CA GLN A 7 5.68 -17.27 -8.16
C GLN A 7 4.23 -17.20 -8.59
N VAL A 8 3.77 -18.27 -9.23
CA VAL A 8 2.39 -18.43 -9.69
C VAL A 8 1.57 -19.05 -8.57
N GLY A 9 0.43 -18.43 -8.24
CA GLY A 9 -0.45 -18.89 -7.18
C GLY A 9 -0.11 -18.32 -5.80
N ILE A 10 -1.16 -18.10 -5.00
CA ILE A 10 -1.06 -17.50 -3.67
C ILE A 10 -0.23 -18.38 -2.72
N GLY A 11 -0.42 -19.70 -2.78
CA GLY A 11 0.31 -20.67 -1.94
C GLY A 11 1.83 -20.62 -2.14
N ASP A 12 2.27 -20.62 -3.39
CA ASP A 12 3.69 -20.58 -3.74
C ASP A 12 4.33 -19.24 -3.35
N ARG A 13 3.59 -18.13 -3.49
CA ARG A 13 4.03 -16.81 -3.00
C ARG A 13 4.21 -16.80 -1.49
N ILE A 14 3.23 -17.30 -0.72
CA ILE A 14 3.32 -17.40 0.74
C ILE A 14 4.53 -18.24 1.14
N TYR A 15 4.68 -19.43 0.54
CA TYR A 15 5.80 -20.33 0.82
C TYR A 15 7.14 -19.64 0.54
N ALA A 16 7.28 -18.99 -0.62
CA ALA A 16 8.53 -18.36 -1.04
C ALA A 16 8.92 -17.18 -0.13
N ILE A 17 7.96 -16.31 0.23
CA ILE A 17 8.19 -15.18 1.14
C ILE A 17 8.57 -15.70 2.53
N ARG A 18 7.86 -16.71 3.02
CA ARG A 18 8.14 -17.35 4.31
C ARG A 18 9.58 -17.86 4.38
N LYS A 19 10.02 -18.56 3.34
CA LYS A 19 11.42 -19.05 3.24
C LYS A 19 12.43 -17.90 3.15
N GLN A 20 12.13 -16.84 2.39
CA GLN A 20 13.01 -15.68 2.30
C GLN A 20 13.17 -14.96 3.65
N HIS A 21 12.10 -14.86 4.44
CA HIS A 21 12.14 -14.23 5.77
C HIS A 21 12.64 -15.16 6.87
N GLY A 22 13.16 -16.35 6.53
CA GLY A 22 13.75 -17.29 7.49
C GLY A 22 12.71 -18.03 8.36
N ILE A 23 11.42 -17.95 8.03
CA ILE A 23 10.36 -18.65 8.75
C ILE A 23 10.33 -20.11 8.28
N ARG A 24 10.74 -21.02 9.17
CA ARG A 24 11.14 -22.38 8.77
C ARG A 24 9.96 -23.27 8.36
N SER A 25 8.79 -23.11 8.98
CA SER A 25 7.60 -23.95 8.79
C SER A 25 6.29 -23.14 8.73
N ALA A 26 5.23 -23.77 8.22
CA ALA A 26 3.87 -23.21 8.29
C ALA A 26 3.41 -23.00 9.73
N LYS A 27 3.76 -23.92 10.65
CA LYS A 27 3.54 -23.75 12.09
C LYS A 27 4.16 -22.46 12.63
N ALA A 28 5.42 -22.20 12.29
CA ALA A 28 6.12 -21.00 12.74
C ALA A 28 5.48 -19.72 12.18
N LEU A 29 4.86 -19.76 11.00
CA LEU A 29 4.08 -18.64 10.49
C LEU A 29 2.74 -18.48 11.23
N ALA A 30 2.02 -19.57 11.51
CA ALA A 30 0.79 -19.53 12.29
C ALA A 30 1.03 -18.94 13.69
N GLU A 31 2.12 -19.32 14.36
CA GLU A 31 2.51 -18.80 15.68
C GLU A 31 2.81 -17.28 15.69
N LEU A 32 3.13 -16.69 14.53
CA LEU A 32 3.32 -15.24 14.39
C LEU A 32 2.01 -14.47 14.20
N ILE A 33 0.89 -15.17 13.97
CA ILE A 33 -0.43 -14.58 13.73
C ILE A 33 -1.22 -14.65 15.04
N PRO A 34 -1.56 -13.50 15.65
CA PRO A 34 -2.39 -13.50 16.85
C PRO A 34 -3.80 -14.04 16.56
N GLY A 35 -4.28 -14.92 17.45
CA GLY A 35 -5.60 -15.54 17.36
C GLY A 35 -5.66 -16.79 16.47
N ASP A 36 -6.76 -17.53 16.56
CA ASP A 36 -6.86 -18.89 15.99
C ASP A 36 -7.39 -18.92 14.55
N ASN A 37 -7.42 -17.78 13.85
CA ASN A 37 -8.01 -17.67 12.50
C ASN A 37 -7.12 -18.25 11.38
N VAL A 38 -5.80 -18.36 11.62
CA VAL A 38 -4.85 -18.94 10.67
C VAL A 38 -4.01 -20.00 11.37
N THR A 39 -4.41 -21.26 11.21
CA THR A 39 -3.73 -22.41 11.80
C THR A 39 -2.66 -22.97 10.87
N GLU A 40 -1.76 -23.80 11.41
CA GLU A 40 -0.78 -24.55 10.61
C GLU A 40 -1.43 -25.34 9.47
N SER A 41 -2.54 -26.03 9.76
CA SER A 41 -3.24 -26.84 8.75
C SER A 41 -3.81 -26.00 7.62
N ILE A 42 -4.35 -24.81 7.93
CA ILE A 42 -4.83 -23.86 6.93
C ILE A 42 -3.69 -23.42 6.03
N LEU A 43 -2.55 -23.02 6.60
CA LEU A 43 -1.37 -22.61 5.84
C LEU A 43 -0.82 -23.74 4.97
N GLN A 44 -0.72 -24.97 5.49
CA GLN A 44 -0.28 -26.13 4.71
C GLN A 44 -1.22 -26.44 3.55
N ASN A 45 -2.53 -26.26 3.72
CA ASN A 45 -3.48 -26.46 2.63
C ASN A 45 -3.36 -25.39 1.55
N ILE A 46 -3.14 -24.13 1.95
CA ILE A 46 -2.90 -23.02 1.02
C ILE A 46 -1.58 -23.21 0.26
N GLU A 47 -0.47 -23.47 0.97
CA GLU A 47 0.85 -23.69 0.35
C GLU A 47 0.89 -24.94 -0.54
N ALA A 48 0.00 -25.92 -0.32
CA ALA A 48 -0.12 -27.10 -1.17
C ALA A 48 -1.09 -26.93 -2.36
N GLY A 49 -1.70 -25.75 -2.53
CA GLY A 49 -2.71 -25.51 -3.57
C GLY A 49 -3.98 -26.35 -3.41
N ARG A 50 -4.27 -26.81 -2.18
CA ARG A 50 -5.51 -27.55 -1.86
C ARG A 50 -6.64 -26.64 -1.38
N LYS A 51 -6.32 -25.39 -1.08
CA LYS A 51 -7.26 -24.36 -0.66
C LYS A 51 -6.95 -23.08 -1.44
N ASP A 52 -7.76 -22.82 -2.45
CA ASP A 52 -7.60 -21.66 -3.32
C ASP A 52 -8.40 -20.45 -2.83
N ASP A 53 -9.50 -20.69 -2.10
CA ASP A 53 -10.30 -19.65 -1.47
C ASP A 53 -9.68 -19.20 -0.14
N LEU A 54 -9.18 -17.98 -0.12
CA LEU A 54 -8.62 -17.33 1.06
C LEU A 54 -9.59 -16.28 1.59
N LEU A 55 -9.99 -16.39 2.87
CA LEU A 55 -10.76 -15.33 3.51
C LEU A 55 -9.91 -14.06 3.58
N VAL A 56 -10.53 -12.89 3.37
CA VAL A 56 -9.83 -11.59 3.44
C VAL A 56 -9.09 -11.42 4.77
N SER A 57 -9.70 -11.84 5.89
CA SER A 57 -9.04 -11.79 7.20
C SER A 57 -7.78 -12.66 7.27
N GLN A 58 -7.79 -13.83 6.62
CA GLN A 58 -6.63 -14.71 6.54
C GLN A 58 -5.53 -14.09 5.68
N LEU A 59 -5.88 -13.53 4.52
CA LEU A 59 -4.95 -12.80 3.65
C LEU A 59 -4.23 -11.67 4.41
N LEU A 60 -4.98 -10.81 5.09
CA LEU A 60 -4.43 -9.66 5.81
C LEU A 60 -3.53 -10.08 6.98
N ASN A 61 -3.96 -11.09 7.74
CA ASN A 61 -3.16 -11.62 8.85
C ASN A 61 -1.85 -12.27 8.36
N ILE A 62 -1.90 -13.04 7.28
CA ILE A 62 -0.73 -13.66 6.67
C ILE A 62 0.23 -12.59 6.13
N ALA A 63 -0.28 -11.61 5.36
CA ALA A 63 0.53 -10.52 4.83
C ALA A 63 1.23 -9.73 5.96
N LYS A 64 0.49 -9.43 7.03
CA LYS A 64 1.02 -8.73 8.21
C LYS A 64 2.11 -9.54 8.91
N ALA A 65 1.90 -10.83 9.15
CA ALA A 65 2.90 -11.70 9.79
C ALA A 65 4.15 -11.89 8.91
N LEU A 66 3.95 -11.95 7.59
CA LEU A 66 5.06 -11.98 6.62
C LEU A 66 5.72 -10.61 6.41
N ARG A 67 5.17 -9.51 6.96
CA ARG A 67 5.68 -8.14 6.78
C ARG A 67 5.77 -7.71 5.31
N VAL A 68 4.77 -8.08 4.53
CA VAL A 68 4.63 -7.67 3.13
C VAL A 68 3.28 -6.99 2.90
N THR A 69 3.17 -6.22 1.83
CA THR A 69 1.87 -5.69 1.39
C THR A 69 1.01 -6.85 0.85
N PRO A 70 -0.33 -6.80 1.00
CA PRO A 70 -1.21 -7.88 0.51
C PRO A 70 -1.03 -8.16 -0.98
N ILE A 71 -0.69 -7.16 -1.79
CA ILE A 71 -0.51 -7.32 -3.23
C ILE A 71 0.62 -8.30 -3.58
N PHE A 72 1.65 -8.45 -2.73
CA PHE A 72 2.73 -9.43 -2.93
C PHE A 72 2.26 -10.87 -2.75
N LEU A 73 1.08 -11.08 -2.15
CA LEU A 73 0.43 -12.40 -2.08
C LEU A 73 -0.59 -12.59 -3.20
N LEU A 74 -1.18 -11.50 -3.70
CA LEU A 74 -2.25 -11.54 -4.69
C LEU A 74 -1.74 -11.63 -6.13
N ALA A 75 -0.58 -11.07 -6.45
CA ALA A 75 -0.10 -11.00 -7.83
C ALA A 75 1.42 -11.28 -7.96
N PRO A 76 1.87 -11.85 -9.09
CA PRO A 76 3.29 -12.02 -9.39
C PRO A 76 3.91 -10.70 -9.91
N ILE A 77 4.23 -9.79 -8.98
CA ILE A 77 4.70 -8.41 -9.29
C ILE A 77 5.96 -8.36 -10.17
N ALA A 78 6.81 -9.40 -10.19
CA ALA A 78 7.98 -9.43 -11.08
C ALA A 78 7.62 -9.70 -12.57
N THR A 79 6.36 -10.01 -12.86
CA THR A 79 5.85 -10.23 -14.21
C THR A 79 4.68 -9.28 -14.49
N PRO A 80 4.92 -7.97 -14.66
CA PRO A 80 3.87 -6.95 -14.73
C PRO A 80 2.89 -7.17 -15.89
N SER A 81 3.34 -7.79 -16.99
CA SER A 81 2.50 -8.11 -18.15
C SER A 81 1.80 -9.47 -18.05
N ALA A 82 2.04 -10.26 -17.01
CA ALA A 82 1.33 -11.53 -16.81
C ALA A 82 -0.13 -11.28 -16.43
N ARG A 83 -0.97 -12.29 -16.65
CA ARG A 83 -2.35 -12.31 -16.14
C ARG A 83 -2.38 -12.61 -14.65
N LEU A 84 -3.49 -12.27 -14.02
CA LEU A 84 -3.77 -12.67 -12.65
C LEU A 84 -3.94 -14.19 -12.55
N ASP A 85 -3.43 -14.75 -11.47
CA ASP A 85 -3.41 -16.19 -11.18
C ASP A 85 -4.14 -16.50 -9.86
N ILE A 86 -5.19 -15.72 -9.59
CA ILE A 86 -6.09 -15.89 -8.46
C ILE A 86 -7.27 -16.73 -8.94
N ALA A 87 -7.54 -17.84 -8.24
CA ALA A 87 -8.68 -18.69 -8.54
C ALA A 87 -10.02 -17.98 -8.28
N ASN A 88 -11.08 -18.46 -8.94
CA ASN A 88 -12.46 -18.03 -8.71
C ASN A 88 -12.74 -16.54 -8.97
N LEU A 89 -11.88 -15.84 -9.73
CA LEU A 89 -12.19 -14.53 -10.27
C LEU A 89 -13.23 -14.63 -11.39
N SER A 90 -14.07 -13.60 -11.54
CA SER A 90 -14.99 -13.49 -12.67
C SER A 90 -14.23 -13.24 -13.98
N SER A 91 -14.84 -13.54 -15.12
CA SER A 91 -14.24 -13.27 -16.45
C SER A 91 -13.88 -11.79 -16.70
N SER A 92 -14.40 -10.86 -15.91
CA SER A 92 -13.98 -9.44 -15.96
C SER A 92 -12.48 -9.23 -15.69
N PHE A 93 -11.77 -10.22 -15.15
CA PHE A 93 -10.34 -10.14 -14.83
C PHE A 93 -9.43 -10.87 -15.83
N ASP A 94 -10.00 -11.61 -16.79
CA ASP A 94 -9.23 -12.49 -17.71
C ASP A 94 -8.18 -11.71 -18.52
N ASP A 95 -8.50 -10.47 -18.87
CA ASP A 95 -7.63 -9.58 -19.64
C ASP A 95 -6.87 -8.55 -18.78
N MET A 96 -6.98 -8.62 -17.47
CA MET A 96 -6.26 -7.74 -16.56
C MET A 96 -4.82 -8.25 -16.35
N THR A 97 -3.85 -7.39 -16.66
CA THR A 97 -2.45 -7.65 -16.32
C THR A 97 -2.15 -7.32 -14.85
N VAL A 98 -1.05 -7.85 -14.32
CA VAL A 98 -0.59 -7.54 -12.96
C VAL A 98 -0.39 -6.04 -12.74
N VAL A 99 0.18 -5.31 -13.70
CA VAL A 99 0.36 -3.85 -13.57
C VAL A 99 -0.99 -3.13 -13.53
N GLN A 100 -1.94 -3.52 -14.38
CA GLN A 100 -3.30 -2.96 -14.38
C GLN A 100 -4.05 -3.28 -13.07
N PHE A 101 -3.80 -4.44 -12.48
CA PHE A 101 -4.35 -4.81 -11.17
C PHE A 101 -3.74 -3.99 -10.03
N ASP A 102 -2.42 -3.75 -10.05
CA ASP A 102 -1.74 -2.90 -9.08
C ASP A 102 -2.24 -1.45 -9.14
N ASP A 103 -2.30 -0.90 -10.35
CA ASP A 103 -2.92 0.39 -10.65
C ASP A 103 -4.35 0.49 -10.10
N TRP A 104 -5.15 -0.54 -10.37
CA TRP A 104 -6.53 -0.59 -9.92
C TRP A 104 -6.65 -0.65 -8.39
N ILE A 105 -5.95 -1.58 -7.73
CA ILE A 105 -6.05 -1.80 -6.28
C ILE A 105 -5.40 -0.67 -5.48
N SER A 106 -4.38 -0.03 -6.03
CA SER A 106 -3.76 1.17 -5.46
C SER A 106 -4.63 2.40 -5.65
N GLY A 107 -5.60 2.39 -6.57
CA GLY A 107 -6.42 3.56 -6.87
C GLY A 107 -5.64 4.65 -7.60
N GLU A 108 -4.57 4.29 -8.32
CA GLU A 108 -3.82 5.23 -9.14
C GLU A 108 -4.75 5.79 -10.24
N PRO A 109 -4.84 7.14 -10.38
CA PRO A 109 -5.74 7.78 -11.34
C PRO A 109 -5.34 7.56 -12.82
N ASP A 110 -4.03 7.40 -13.11
CA ASP A 110 -3.51 7.19 -14.48
C ASP A 110 -3.28 5.71 -14.85
N GLY A 111 -3.55 4.82 -13.90
CA GLY A 111 -3.37 3.39 -14.10
C GLY A 111 -4.40 2.81 -15.07
N ALA A 112 -3.93 2.11 -16.10
CA ALA A 112 -4.62 1.89 -17.39
C ALA A 112 -5.84 0.92 -17.36
N TYR A 113 -6.58 0.85 -16.25
CA TYR A 113 -7.79 0.05 -16.11
C TYR A 113 -8.94 0.88 -15.51
N ASP A 114 -9.77 1.40 -16.42
CA ASP A 114 -10.95 2.22 -16.11
C ASP A 114 -12.17 1.33 -15.81
N TRP A 115 -12.59 1.34 -14.54
CA TRP A 115 -13.98 1.06 -14.18
C TRP A 115 -14.45 2.11 -13.16
N ASN A 116 -14.50 3.36 -13.62
CA ASN A 116 -15.54 4.33 -13.33
C ASN A 116 -15.71 4.84 -11.89
N THR A 117 -14.75 5.68 -11.44
CA THR A 117 -15.01 7.08 -10.98
C THR A 117 -13.68 7.77 -10.73
N LEU A 118 -13.22 8.59 -11.67
CA LEU A 118 -12.04 9.47 -11.52
C LEU A 118 -12.09 10.30 -10.22
N ALA A 119 -13.28 10.69 -9.77
CA ALA A 119 -13.49 11.44 -8.52
C ALA A 119 -13.11 10.65 -7.25
N GLY A 120 -13.50 9.38 -7.16
CA GLY A 120 -13.19 8.52 -6.00
C GLY A 120 -11.69 8.18 -5.91
N ARG A 121 -11.03 8.00 -7.06
CA ARG A 121 -9.58 7.76 -7.12
C ARG A 121 -8.76 9.03 -6.82
N ALA A 122 -9.16 10.16 -7.38
CA ALA A 122 -8.56 11.47 -7.05
C ALA A 122 -8.72 11.79 -5.55
N GLN A 123 -9.85 11.39 -4.95
CA GLN A 123 -10.07 11.48 -3.51
C GLN A 123 -9.10 10.59 -2.73
N LEU A 124 -8.94 9.31 -3.07
CA LEU A 124 -7.97 8.42 -2.41
C LEU A 124 -6.51 8.90 -2.54
N HIS A 125 -6.11 9.36 -3.72
CA HIS A 125 -4.78 9.93 -3.93
C HIS A 125 -4.57 11.16 -3.05
N GLY A 126 -5.54 12.09 -3.06
CA GLY A 126 -5.49 13.25 -2.18
C GLY A 126 -5.43 12.86 -0.70
N MET A 127 -6.18 11.84 -0.28
CA MET A 127 -6.18 11.33 1.08
C MET A 127 -4.81 10.78 1.51
N ARG A 128 -4.03 10.22 0.58
CA ARG A 128 -2.63 9.81 0.83
C ARG A 128 -1.67 11.01 0.85
N GLU A 129 -1.90 11.98 -0.04
CA GLU A 129 -1.05 13.16 -0.15
C GLU A 129 -1.14 14.06 1.10
N LEU A 130 -2.34 14.24 1.67
CA LEU A 130 -2.55 15.20 2.76
C LEU A 130 -1.65 14.93 3.99
N PRO A 131 -1.56 13.71 4.56
CA PRO A 131 -0.63 13.42 5.65
C PRO A 131 0.84 13.64 5.30
N GLU A 132 1.24 13.38 4.05
CA GLU A 132 2.62 13.63 3.59
C GLU A 132 2.94 15.13 3.55
N ARG A 133 2.00 15.94 3.05
CA ARG A 133 2.12 17.40 3.02
C ARG A 133 2.15 18.00 4.43
N ILE A 134 1.34 17.49 5.36
CA ILE A 134 1.35 17.92 6.77
C ILE A 134 2.70 17.62 7.42
N ARG A 135 3.26 16.42 7.20
CA ARG A 135 4.61 16.08 7.70
C ARG A 135 5.70 16.97 7.09
N GLU A 136 5.64 17.22 5.79
CA GLU A 136 6.63 18.09 5.13
C GLU A 136 6.52 19.53 5.64
N ARG A 137 5.31 20.06 5.85
CA ARG A 137 5.09 21.37 6.48
C ARG A 137 5.77 21.44 7.85
N ARG A 138 5.53 20.45 8.74
CA ARG A 138 6.18 20.41 10.07
C ARG A 138 7.70 20.40 9.96
N ARG A 139 8.26 19.65 9.02
CA ARG A 139 9.70 19.60 8.75
C ARG A 139 10.25 20.95 8.28
N LEU A 140 9.54 21.63 7.39
CA LEU A 140 9.94 22.93 6.85
C LEU A 140 9.89 24.04 7.90
N VAL A 141 8.87 24.04 8.78
CA VAL A 141 8.79 24.95 9.93
C VAL A 141 10.00 24.76 10.85
N ALA A 142 10.26 23.53 11.29
CA ALA A 142 11.40 23.24 12.16
C ALA A 142 12.75 23.64 11.54
N LYS A 143 12.89 23.49 10.20
CA LYS A 143 14.09 23.91 9.47
C LYS A 143 14.23 25.44 9.41
N LEU A 144 13.11 26.16 9.23
CA LEU A 144 13.09 27.61 9.21
C LEU A 144 13.46 28.18 10.59
N ASP A 145 12.89 27.63 11.65
CA ASP A 145 13.21 28.02 13.04
C ASP A 145 14.70 27.84 13.33
N ALA A 146 15.27 26.68 12.95
CA ALA A 146 16.70 26.42 13.11
C ALA A 146 17.60 27.34 12.27
N ALA A 147 17.14 27.79 11.09
CA ALA A 147 17.88 28.71 10.23
C ALA A 147 17.88 30.15 10.80
N ILE A 148 16.76 30.56 11.41
CA ILE A 148 16.64 31.83 12.13
C ILE A 148 17.58 31.84 13.34
N ASP A 149 17.59 30.77 14.13
CA ASP A 149 18.43 30.66 15.33
C ASP A 149 19.94 30.63 15.03
N SER A 150 20.32 30.10 13.85
CA SER A 150 21.73 29.97 13.43
C SER A 150 22.27 31.17 12.64
N GLY A 151 21.46 32.20 12.37
CA GLY A 151 21.86 33.34 11.54
C GLY A 151 22.18 32.96 10.10
N GLY A 152 21.61 31.86 9.60
CA GLY A 152 21.89 31.29 8.28
C GLY A 152 21.43 32.20 7.14
N GLY A 153 22.23 32.26 6.07
CA GLY A 153 22.08 33.21 4.97
C GLY A 153 20.71 33.22 4.27
N ASP A 154 20.30 34.43 3.90
CA ASP A 154 19.01 34.88 3.37
C ASP A 154 18.39 33.94 2.29
N TYR A 155 19.23 33.41 1.41
CA TYR A 155 18.80 32.59 0.26
C TYR A 155 18.24 31.20 0.64
N ALA A 156 18.79 30.56 1.68
CA ALA A 156 18.33 29.23 2.11
C ALA A 156 17.02 29.31 2.91
N GLY A 157 16.82 30.42 3.62
CA GLY A 157 15.56 30.77 4.27
C GLY A 157 14.46 31.02 3.25
N ASP A 158 14.74 31.80 2.20
CA ASP A 158 13.78 32.17 1.17
C ASP A 158 13.26 30.95 0.37
N MET A 159 14.16 30.04 -0.03
CA MET A 159 13.77 28.77 -0.67
C MET A 159 12.96 27.84 0.25
N THR A 160 13.23 27.85 1.56
CA THR A 160 12.48 27.05 2.54
C THR A 160 11.09 27.64 2.77
N LYS A 161 10.98 28.97 2.78
CA LYS A 161 9.72 29.71 2.90
C LYS A 161 8.81 29.50 1.68
N GLY A 162 9.34 29.59 0.46
CA GLY A 162 8.54 29.30 -0.76
C GLY A 162 7.97 27.88 -0.77
N ARG A 163 8.76 26.88 -0.34
CA ARG A 163 8.29 25.49 -0.19
C ARG A 163 7.22 25.34 0.90
N LEU A 164 7.31 26.11 1.97
CA LEU A 164 6.32 26.10 3.04
C LEU A 164 4.99 26.68 2.55
N GLU A 165 5.03 27.80 1.82
CA GLU A 165 3.84 28.42 1.21
C GLU A 165 3.14 27.49 0.21
N ASP A 166 3.92 26.78 -0.61
CA ASP A 166 3.36 25.78 -1.55
C ASP A 166 2.73 24.59 -0.82
N ALA A 167 3.37 24.11 0.27
CA ALA A 167 2.80 23.05 1.11
C ALA A 167 1.49 23.51 1.78
N ASP A 168 1.46 24.71 2.34
CA ASP A 168 0.26 25.30 2.96
C ASP A 168 -0.87 25.47 1.95
N ARG A 169 -0.57 25.96 0.74
CA ARG A 169 -1.56 26.10 -0.34
C ARG A 169 -2.14 24.75 -0.75
N ARG A 170 -1.29 23.72 -0.89
CA ARG A 170 -1.75 22.37 -1.27
C ARG A 170 -2.58 21.72 -0.15
N ILE A 171 -2.17 21.88 1.12
CA ILE A 171 -2.95 21.42 2.27
C ILE A 171 -4.33 22.09 2.27
N ALA A 172 -4.40 23.41 2.12
CA ALA A 172 -5.67 24.13 2.09
C ALA A 172 -6.59 23.67 0.96
N GLN A 173 -6.04 23.42 -0.23
CA GLN A 173 -6.78 22.87 -1.37
C GLN A 173 -7.35 21.48 -1.08
N LEU A 174 -6.53 20.57 -0.56
CA LEU A 174 -6.94 19.19 -0.26
C LEU A 174 -7.99 19.16 0.86
N THR A 175 -7.78 19.92 1.94
CA THR A 175 -8.73 20.06 3.05
C THR A 175 -10.07 20.61 2.56
N SER A 176 -10.08 21.64 1.72
CA SER A 176 -11.31 22.20 1.16
C SER A 176 -12.02 21.21 0.24
N TYR A 177 -11.28 20.48 -0.59
CA TYR A 177 -11.83 19.44 -1.46
C TYR A 177 -12.49 18.33 -0.63
N PHE A 178 -11.81 17.80 0.39
CA PHE A 178 -12.37 16.75 1.25
C PHE A 178 -13.57 17.19 2.07
N ALA A 179 -13.55 18.42 2.61
CA ALA A 179 -14.71 18.98 3.30
C ALA A 179 -15.93 19.09 2.35
N SER A 180 -15.71 19.52 1.10
CA SER A 180 -16.78 19.58 0.09
C SER A 180 -17.30 18.21 -0.33
N ALA A 181 -16.46 17.17 -0.23
CA ALA A 181 -16.81 15.77 -0.47
C ALA A 181 -17.45 15.09 0.77
N GLY A 182 -17.63 15.81 1.88
CA GLY A 182 -18.26 15.30 3.11
C GLY A 182 -17.36 14.38 3.96
N LEU A 183 -16.03 14.44 3.78
CA LEU A 183 -15.09 13.70 4.61
C LEU A 183 -14.84 14.42 5.94
N ASP A 184 -14.84 13.64 7.01
CA ASP A 184 -14.39 14.09 8.33
C ASP A 184 -12.84 14.11 8.37
N LEU A 185 -12.29 15.25 8.78
CA LEU A 185 -10.85 15.51 8.82
C LEU A 185 -10.30 15.49 10.25
N GLU A 186 -11.12 15.13 11.23
CA GLU A 186 -10.68 14.93 12.62
C GLU A 186 -9.57 13.85 12.68
N GLY A 187 -8.45 14.16 13.35
CA GLY A 187 -7.29 13.27 13.49
C GLY A 187 -6.24 13.32 12.36
N TRP A 188 -6.42 14.17 11.34
CA TRP A 188 -5.43 14.31 10.26
C TRP A 188 -4.32 15.34 10.57
N ALA A 189 -4.54 16.19 11.57
CA ALA A 189 -3.71 17.35 11.90
C ALA A 189 -2.72 17.16 13.07
N ASP A 190 -2.69 15.97 13.71
CA ASP A 190 -1.87 15.67 14.90
C ASP A 190 -0.45 15.21 14.61
#